data_AF-A0A098TJK0-F1
#
_entry.id   AF-A0A098TJK0-F1
#
_cell.length_a   1.000
_cell.length_b   1.000
_cell.length_c   1.000
_cell.angle_alpha   90.00
_cell.angle_beta   90.00
_cell.angle_gamma   90.00
#
_symmetry.space_group_name_H-M   'P 1'
#
loop_
_entity.id
_entity.type
_entity.pdbx_description
1 polymer ?
#
loop_
_entity_poly.entity_id
_entity_poly.type
_entity_poly.pdbx_seq_one_letter_code
_entity_poly.pdbx_strand_id
1 'polypeptide(L)'
;MLPVLVPEDAIHPFKFYFRDTVQLGMRHHYQLYRLTHTFSTSQRFYAYQLACRLERQGETSVVVTASEEHYRLWVCLWSSATLPEAHPDR
;
A
#
# COMPACT_ATOMS: atom_id res chain seq x y z
N MET A 1 -10.97 -1.46 6.57
CA MET A 1 -11.16 -0.04 6.96
C MET A 1 -11.31 0.78 5.67
N LEU A 2 -11.28 2.12 5.70
CA LEU A 2 -11.10 2.90 4.47
C LEU A 2 -9.61 2.92 4.12
N PRO A 3 -9.24 2.79 2.84
CA PRO A 3 -7.84 2.86 2.43
C PRO A 3 -7.28 4.25 2.64
N VAL A 4 -6.03 4.32 3.10
CA VAL A 4 -5.34 5.60 3.32
C VAL A 4 -4.96 6.20 1.97
N LEU A 5 -5.23 7.49 1.78
CA LEU A 5 -4.80 8.26 0.62
C LEU A 5 -3.64 9.17 1.03
N VAL A 6 -2.50 9.06 0.34
CA VAL A 6 -1.28 9.79 0.67
C VAL A 6 -0.76 10.52 -0.57
N PRO A 7 -0.23 11.75 -0.45
CA PRO A 7 0.53 12.37 -1.54
C PRO A 7 1.74 11.52 -1.92
N GLU A 8 2.01 11.34 -3.21
CA GLU A 8 3.10 10.47 -3.66
C GLU A 8 4.50 11.02 -3.36
N ASP A 9 4.64 12.34 -3.32
CA ASP A 9 5.84 13.05 -2.87
C ASP A 9 6.15 12.81 -1.38
N ALA A 10 5.17 12.37 -0.58
CA ALA A 10 5.36 12.04 0.82
C ALA A 10 5.94 10.62 1.03
N ILE A 11 6.07 9.80 -0.02
CA ILE A 11 6.63 8.46 0.07
C ILE A 11 8.00 8.37 -0.59
N HIS A 12 8.81 7.40 -0.15
CA HIS A 12 10.11 7.10 -0.73
C HIS A 12 10.10 5.67 -1.29
N PRO A 13 9.82 5.49 -2.60
CA PRO A 13 9.81 4.18 -3.21
C PRO A 13 11.22 3.58 -3.31
N PHE A 14 11.33 2.27 -3.15
CA PHE A 14 12.57 1.51 -3.36
C PHE A 14 12.29 0.23 -4.15
N LYS A 15 13.31 -0.32 -4.81
CA LYS A 15 13.20 -1.60 -5.51
C LYS A 15 13.65 -2.73 -4.59
N PHE A 16 12.98 -3.87 -4.66
CA PHE A 16 13.36 -5.08 -3.94
C PHE A 16 13.04 -6.33 -4.75
N TYR A 17 13.72 -7.44 -4.48
CA TYR A 17 13.47 -8.71 -5.17
C TYR A 17 12.45 -9.54 -4.38
N PHE A 18 11.36 -9.94 -5.01
CA PHE A 18 10.29 -10.73 -4.39
C PHE A 18 9.52 -11.55 -5.42
N ARG A 19 9.30 -12.84 -5.15
CA ARG A 19 8.66 -13.79 -6.09
C ARG A 19 9.29 -13.71 -7.48
N ASP A 20 10.60 -13.94 -7.53
CA ASP A 20 11.42 -14.02 -8.75
C ASP A 20 11.39 -12.80 -9.67
N THR A 21 10.98 -11.65 -9.15
CA THR A 21 10.85 -10.41 -9.92
C THR A 21 11.28 -9.22 -9.08
N VAL A 22 11.81 -8.19 -9.74
CA VAL A 22 12.05 -6.89 -9.10
C VAL A 22 10.72 -6.17 -8.96
N GLN A 23 10.38 -5.82 -7.74
CA GLN A 23 9.16 -5.14 -7.35
C GLN A 23 9.48 -3.73 -6.85
N LEU A 24 8.48 -2.84 -6.89
CA LEU A 24 8.57 -1.53 -6.26
C LEU A 24 7.87 -1.58 -4.90
N GLY A 25 8.53 -1.06 -3.87
CA GLY A 25 8.02 -1.02 -2.51
C GLY A 25 8.11 0.36 -1.90
N MET A 26 7.39 0.56 -0.81
CA MET A 26 7.49 1.76 0.02
C MET A 26 7.30 1.40 1.49
N ARG A 27 7.76 2.28 2.39
CA ARG A 27 7.50 2.19 3.82
C ARG A 27 6.51 3.27 4.24
N HIS A 28 5.46 2.88 4.95
CA HIS A 28 4.46 3.81 5.49
C HIS A 28 3.99 3.30 6.86
N HIS A 29 3.98 4.15 7.90
CA HIS A 29 3.69 3.77 9.29
C HIS A 29 4.34 2.44 9.76
N TYR A 30 5.65 2.30 9.54
CA TYR A 30 6.45 1.10 9.89
C TYR A 30 6.08 -0.20 9.15
N GLN A 31 5.13 -0.14 8.21
CA GLN A 31 4.76 -1.27 7.37
C GLN A 31 5.43 -1.17 6.00
N LEU A 32 5.69 -2.34 5.40
CA LEU A 32 6.24 -2.47 4.06
C LEU A 32 5.13 -2.81 3.09
N TYR A 33 5.01 -2.00 2.04
CA TYR A 33 4.04 -2.19 0.99
C TYR A 33 4.72 -2.46 -0.34
N ARG A 34 4.03 -3.19 -1.22
CA ARG A 34 4.40 -3.43 -2.60
C ARG A 34 3.43 -2.73 -3.54
N LEU A 35 3.94 -2.09 -4.58
CA LEU A 35 3.12 -1.57 -5.67
C LEU A 35 2.46 -2.73 -6.41
N THR A 36 1.14 -2.69 -6.55
CA THR A 36 0.39 -3.73 -7.28
C THR A 36 -0.27 -3.20 -8.53
N HIS A 37 -0.69 -1.92 -8.53
CA HIS A 37 -1.39 -1.30 -9.65
C HIS A 37 -1.00 0.16 -9.78
N THR A 38 -0.96 0.64 -11.03
CA THR A 38 -0.86 2.06 -11.38
C THR A 38 -2.03 2.41 -12.27
N PHE A 39 -2.68 3.54 -11.98
CA PHE A 39 -3.89 4.02 -12.63
C PHE A 39 -3.67 5.44 -13.13
N SER A 40 -4.25 5.80 -14.26
CA SER A 40 -4.27 7.20 -14.71
C SER A 40 -5.20 8.03 -13.83
N THR A 41 -5.09 9.36 -13.92
CA THR A 41 -6.02 10.29 -13.25
C THR A 41 -7.50 10.05 -13.56
N SER A 42 -7.82 9.66 -14.81
CA SER A 42 -9.18 9.31 -15.23
C SER A 42 -9.75 8.08 -14.51
N GLN A 43 -8.88 7.23 -13.96
CA GLN A 43 -9.24 6.01 -13.24
C GLN A 43 -9.25 6.18 -11.71
N ARG A 44 -9.14 7.41 -11.19
CA ARG A 44 -9.07 7.70 -9.74
C ARG A 44 -10.15 7.02 -8.91
N PHE A 45 -11.39 7.03 -9.41
CA PHE A 45 -12.53 6.44 -8.71
C PHE A 45 -12.41 4.91 -8.66
N TYR A 46 -12.00 4.31 -9.76
CA TYR A 46 -11.76 2.86 -9.84
C TYR A 46 -10.61 2.43 -8.92
N ALA A 47 -9.50 3.18 -8.90
CA ALA A 47 -8.37 2.93 -8.03
C ALA A 47 -8.79 2.90 -6.54
N TYR A 48 -9.56 3.91 -6.12
CA TYR A 48 -10.05 3.99 -4.74
C TYR A 48 -11.09 2.90 -4.42
N GLN A 49 -12.00 2.60 -5.34
CA GLN A 49 -12.97 1.51 -5.17
C GLN A 49 -12.29 0.14 -5.03
N LEU A 50 -11.23 -0.11 -5.80
CA LEU A 50 -10.44 -1.33 -5.68
C LEU A 50 -9.75 -1.41 -4.32
N ALA A 51 -9.13 -0.32 -3.87
CA ALA A 51 -8.51 -0.25 -2.55
C ALA A 51 -9.51 -0.54 -1.42
N CYS A 52 -10.71 0.05 -1.46
CA CYS A 52 -11.79 -0.24 -0.52
C CYS A 52 -12.25 -1.70 -0.54
N ARG A 53 -12.16 -2.38 -1.70
CA ARG A 53 -12.53 -3.79 -1.82
C ARG A 53 -11.49 -4.68 -1.16
N LEU A 54 -10.21 -4.41 -1.42
CA LEU A 54 -9.09 -5.15 -0.84
C LEU A 54 -9.03 -4.99 0.69
N GLU A 55 -9.20 -3.76 1.19
CA GLU A 55 -9.32 -3.50 2.63
C GLU A 55 -10.48 -4.23 3.31
N ARG A 56 -11.62 -4.37 2.63
CA ARG A 56 -12.80 -5.09 3.15
C ARG A 56 -12.62 -6.60 3.16
N GLN A 57 -11.75 -7.14 2.33
CA GLN A 57 -11.40 -8.57 2.34
C GLN A 57 -10.53 -8.94 3.54
N GLY A 58 -9.99 -7.95 4.28
CA GLY A 58 -9.46 -8.11 5.63
C GLY A 58 -8.08 -8.77 5.73
N GLU A 59 -7.47 -9.17 4.60
CA GLU A 59 -6.21 -9.91 4.62
C GLU A 59 -4.96 -9.02 4.71
N THR A 60 -5.07 -7.75 4.29
CA THR A 60 -3.92 -6.83 4.18
C THR A 60 -4.35 -5.36 4.16
N SER A 61 -3.52 -4.48 4.73
CA SER A 61 -3.72 -3.04 4.66
C SER A 61 -3.37 -2.51 3.27
N VAL A 62 -4.13 -1.52 2.80
CA VAL A 62 -3.94 -0.91 1.48
C VAL A 62 -3.76 0.60 1.60
N VAL A 63 -2.77 1.11 0.88
CA VAL A 63 -2.52 2.55 0.72
C VAL A 63 -2.65 2.92 -0.75
N VAL A 64 -3.28 4.06 -1.01
CA VAL A 64 -3.30 4.69 -2.33
C VAL A 64 -2.41 5.91 -2.28
N THR A 65 -1.44 6.03 -3.19
CA THR A 65 -0.75 7.30 -3.41
C THR A 65 -1.32 8.05 -4.60
N ALA A 66 -1.36 9.37 -4.51
CA ALA A 66 -1.81 10.25 -5.57
C ALA A 66 -0.68 11.19 -5.99
N SER A 67 -0.46 11.29 -7.31
CA SER A 67 0.29 12.35 -7.95
C SER A 67 -0.62 13.13 -8.90
N GLU A 68 -0.07 14.14 -9.57
CA GLU A 68 -0.80 14.87 -10.61
C GLU A 68 -1.12 14.01 -11.85
N GLU A 69 -0.35 12.94 -12.09
CA GLU A 69 -0.44 12.14 -13.31
C GLU A 69 -1.07 10.75 -13.09
N HIS A 70 -0.95 10.19 -11.88
CA HIS A 70 -1.39 8.83 -11.62
C HIS A 70 -1.78 8.59 -10.15
N TYR A 71 -2.48 7.47 -9.97
CA TYR A 71 -2.75 6.88 -8.66
C TYR A 71 -2.08 5.52 -8.60
N ARG A 72 -1.45 5.21 -7.46
CA ARG A 72 -0.78 3.92 -7.24
C ARG A 72 -1.38 3.21 -6.06
N LEU A 73 -1.60 1.90 -6.19
CA LEU A 73 -2.16 1.06 -5.15
C LEU A 73 -1.07 0.17 -4.56
N TRP A 74 -0.87 0.32 -3.26
CA TRP A 74 0.17 -0.33 -2.48
C TRP A 74 -0.46 -1.29 -1.50
N VAL A 75 -0.06 -2.56 -1.56
CA VAL A 75 -0.58 -3.62 -0.69
C VAL A 75 0.48 -3.98 0.34
N CYS A 76 0.10 -4.03 1.61
CA CYS A 76 1.01 -4.41 2.68
C CYS A 76 1.49 -5.85 2.46
N LEU A 77 2.81 -6.06 2.60
CA LEU A 77 3.42 -7.38 2.50
C LEU A 77 3.16 -8.24 3.74
N TRP A 78 2.68 -7.63 4.82
CA TRP A 78 2.46 -8.25 6.12
C TRP A 78 0.95 -8.27 6.37
N SER A 79 0.42 -9.45 6.72
CA SER A 79 -0.97 -9.53 7.15
C SER A 79 -1.09 -8.93 8.55
N SER A 80 -2.13 -8.12 8.79
CA SER A 80 -2.46 -7.63 10.13
C SER A 80 -2.82 -8.75 11.11
N ALA A 81 -2.94 -9.99 10.65
CA ALA A 81 -3.14 -11.16 11.50
C ALA A 81 -1.92 -11.52 12.38
N THR A 82 -0.76 -10.88 12.19
CA THR A 82 0.48 -11.27 12.89
C THR A 82 1.39 -10.07 13.15
N LEU A 83 0.89 -9.06 13.86
CA LEU A 83 1.79 -8.31 14.73
C LEU A 83 1.73 -9.00 16.09
N PRO A 84 2.83 -9.63 16.58
CA PRO A 84 2.94 -9.88 18.00
C PRO A 84 2.77 -8.55 18.70
N GLU A 85 1.92 -8.49 19.74
CA GLU A 85 1.83 -7.32 20.61
C GLU A 85 3.26 -6.87 20.94
N ALA A 86 3.59 -5.62 20.63
CA ALA A 86 4.82 -5.03 21.07
C ALA A 86 4.80 -5.10 22.60
N HIS A 87 5.59 -6.01 23.16
CA HIS A 87 5.85 -6.05 24.59
C HIS A 87 6.49 -4.70 24.94
N PRO A 88 5.90 -3.89 25.85
CA PRO A 88 6.59 -2.72 26.35
C PRO A 88 7.74 -3.25 27.22
N ASP A 89 8.96 -3.15 26.71
CA ASP A 89 10.16 -3.41 27.50
C ASP A 89 10.21 -2.43 28.67
N ARG A 90 10.51 -3.02 29.83
CA ARG A 90 10.73 -2.40 31.13
C ARG A 90 12.02 -1.62 31.20
#